data_AF-A0A5S9LZ24-F1
#
_entry.id   AF-A0A5S9LZ24-F1
#
_cell.length_a   1.000
_cell.length_b   1.000
_cell.length_c   1.000
_cell.angle_alpha   90.00
_cell.angle_beta   90.00
_cell.angle_gamma   90.00
#
_symmetry.space_group_name_H-M   'P 1'
#
loop_
_entity.id
_entity.type
_entity.pdbx_description
1 polymer ?
#
loop_
_entity_poly.entity_id
_entity_poly.type
_entity_poly.pdbx_seq_one_letter_code
_entity_poly.pdbx_strand_id
1 'polypeptide(L)'
;MVEDVTTIILNIKKLALKIYSEEEKTLEIDVQDEGTVTAADITHDSDIEILNPDLHIATLGKNASFRVRLTAQRGRGYNPADANKKETISQSV
;
A
#
# COMPACT_ATOMS: atom_id res chain seq x y z
N MET A 1 -8.49 2.83 15.42
CA MET A 1 -8.71 2.88 13.97
C MET A 1 -10.18 2.76 13.71
N VAL A 2 -10.70 3.48 12.73
CA VAL A 2 -12.15 3.52 12.45
C VAL A 2 -12.55 2.48 11.41
N GLU A 3 -11.70 2.26 10.40
CA GLU A 3 -11.91 1.32 9.32
C GLU A 3 -11.49 -0.12 9.68
N ASP A 4 -12.18 -1.10 9.09
CA ASP A 4 -11.76 -2.49 9.11
C ASP A 4 -10.75 -2.79 7.97
N VAL A 5 -10.09 -3.95 8.06
CA VAL A 5 -9.06 -4.38 7.11
C VAL A 5 -9.56 -4.43 5.67
N THR A 6 -10.82 -4.83 5.43
CA THR A 6 -11.40 -4.89 4.09
C THR A 6 -11.52 -3.49 3.50
N THR A 7 -12.01 -2.54 4.29
CA THR A 7 -12.13 -1.14 3.89
C THR A 7 -10.75 -0.55 3.55
N ILE A 8 -9.73 -0.84 4.35
CA ILE A 8 -8.34 -0.41 4.09
C ILE A 8 -7.84 -0.97 2.76
N ILE A 9 -8.03 -2.28 2.50
CA ILE A 9 -7.64 -2.91 1.23
C ILE A 9 -8.37 -2.27 0.05
N LEU A 10 -9.66 -1.96 0.18
CA LEU A 10 -10.45 -1.31 -0.86
C LEU A 10 -10.00 0.12 -1.13
N ASN A 11 -9.60 0.87 -0.10
CA ASN A 11 -9.04 2.20 -0.27
C ASN A 11 -7.68 2.13 -0.97
N ILE A 12 -6.80 1.22 -0.57
CA ILE A 12 -5.50 0.99 -1.22
C ILE A 12 -5.66 0.59 -2.69
N LYS A 13 -6.70 -0.19 -3.06
CA LYS A 13 -6.98 -0.53 -4.47
C LYS A 13 -7.36 0.66 -5.35
N LYS A 14 -7.71 1.82 -4.77
CA LYS A 14 -7.96 3.07 -5.51
C LYS A 14 -6.69 3.88 -5.75
N LEU A 15 -5.55 3.47 -5.18
CA LEU A 15 -4.26 4.14 -5.34
C LEU A 15 -3.83 4.10 -6.82
N ALA A 16 -3.54 5.26 -7.38
CA ALA A 16 -3.05 5.39 -8.74
C ALA A 16 -1.53 5.58 -8.71
N LEU A 17 -0.82 4.56 -9.18
CA LEU A 17 0.64 4.53 -9.23
C LEU A 17 1.13 4.61 -10.67
N LYS A 18 2.17 5.41 -10.90
CA LYS A 18 3.00 5.32 -12.10
C LYS A 18 4.36 4.76 -11.70
N ILE A 19 4.72 3.62 -12.27
CA ILE A 19 5.96 2.91 -11.98
C ILE A 19 6.85 2.95 -13.22
N TYR A 20 8.07 3.45 -13.07
CA TYR A 20 9.04 3.57 -14.16
C TYR A 20 9.88 2.31 -14.36
N SER A 21 10.06 1.50 -13.31
CA SER A 21 10.76 0.22 -13.36
C SER A 21 9.88 -0.94 -13.84
N GLU A 22 10.51 -1.99 -14.37
CA GLU A 22 9.87 -3.27 -14.67
C GLU A 22 9.91 -4.25 -13.49
N GLU A 23 10.69 -3.95 -12.46
CA GLU A 23 10.83 -4.77 -11.26
C GLU A 23 9.69 -4.53 -10.26
N GLU A 24 9.45 -5.50 -9.37
CA GLU A 24 8.55 -5.31 -8.24
C GLU A 24 9.12 -4.27 -7.27
N LYS A 25 8.27 -3.33 -6.86
CA LYS A 25 8.62 -2.26 -5.93
C LYS A 25 7.88 -2.42 -4.62
N THR A 26 8.54 -2.01 -3.55
CA THR A 26 7.97 -1.99 -2.19
C THR A 26 7.60 -0.56 -1.82
N LEU A 27 6.42 -0.38 -1.25
CA LEU A 27 5.96 0.86 -0.64
C LEU A 27 5.66 0.61 0.83
N GLU A 28 5.88 1.62 1.66
CA GLU A 28 5.66 1.50 3.11
C GLU A 28 4.81 2.66 3.64
N ILE A 29 3.96 2.36 4.60
CA ILE A 29 3.29 3.35 5.44
C ILE A 29 3.71 2.99 6.87
N ASP A 30 4.28 3.95 7.60
CA ASP A 30 4.56 3.82 9.03
C ASP A 30 4.16 5.12 9.73
N VAL A 31 2.89 5.18 10.13
CA VAL A 31 2.31 6.35 10.80
C VAL A 31 2.00 6.01 12.24
N GLN A 32 2.44 6.88 13.14
CA GLN A 32 2.11 6.87 14.55
C GLN A 32 1.27 8.12 14.85
N ASP A 33 0.46 8.03 15.88
CA ASP A 33 -0.41 9.11 16.38
C ASP A 33 -1.77 9.26 15.69
N GLU A 34 -2.64 10.04 16.34
CA GLU A 34 -4.02 10.29 15.91
C GLU A 34 -4.04 11.15 14.63
N GLY A 35 -4.85 10.76 13.65
CA GLY A 35 -4.96 11.53 12.41
C GLY A 35 -5.49 10.73 11.23
N THR A 36 -5.56 11.42 10.09
CA THR A 36 -5.92 10.84 8.80
C THR A 36 -4.66 10.42 8.06
N VAL A 37 -4.63 9.18 7.58
CA VAL A 37 -3.58 8.66 6.70
C VAL A 37 -4.06 8.74 5.27
N THR A 38 -3.25 9.37 4.44
CA THR A 38 -3.48 9.59 3.02
C THR A 38 -2.43 8.87 2.19
N ALA A 39 -2.63 8.84 0.87
CA ALA A 39 -1.62 8.30 -0.04
C ALA A 39 -0.30 9.11 -0.02
N ALA A 40 -0.32 10.38 0.40
CA ALA A 40 0.88 11.18 0.57
C ALA A 40 1.81 10.66 1.69
N ASP A 41 1.28 9.88 2.63
CA ASP A 41 2.07 9.30 3.74
C ASP A 41 2.82 8.02 3.33
N ILE A 42 2.67 7.58 2.08
CA ILE A 42 3.35 6.41 1.54
C ILE A 42 4.79 6.77 1.21
N THR A 43 5.73 6.05 1.82
CA THR A 43 7.16 6.11 1.48
C THR A 43 7.43 5.19 0.29
N HIS A 44 8.11 5.72 -0.71
CA HIS A 44 8.46 5.02 -1.96
C HIS A 44 9.78 5.52 -2.53
N ASP A 45 10.35 4.78 -3.48
CA ASP A 45 11.58 5.18 -4.17
C ASP A 45 11.28 6.12 -5.36
N SER A 46 12.35 6.53 -6.06
CA SER A 46 12.27 7.44 -7.21
C SER A 46 11.59 6.85 -8.46
N ASP A 47 11.39 5.53 -8.50
CA ASP A 47 10.77 4.85 -9.64
C ASP A 47 9.24 4.81 -9.51
N ILE A 48 8.68 5.33 -8.43
CA ILE A 48 7.25 5.39 -8.17
C ILE A 48 6.81 6.85 -8.08
N GLU A 49 5.67 7.14 -8.71
CA GLU A 49 4.94 8.40 -8.57
C GLU A 49 3.49 8.10 -8.16
N ILE A 50 3.04 8.72 -7.08
CA ILE A 50 1.66 8.65 -6.60
C ILE A 50 0.85 9.76 -7.26
N LEU A 51 -0.17 9.38 -8.04
CA LEU A 51 -0.93 10.31 -8.87
C LEU A 51 -2.14 10.93 -8.14
N ASN A 52 -2.52 10.38 -6.99
CA ASN A 52 -3.64 10.84 -6.16
C ASN A 52 -3.24 10.91 -4.66
N PRO A 53 -2.34 11.84 -4.29
CA PRO A 53 -1.78 11.92 -2.93
C PRO A 53 -2.83 12.23 -1.84
N ASP A 54 -3.95 12.84 -2.21
CA ASP A 54 -5.08 13.19 -1.34
C ASP A 54 -6.01 11.99 -1.03
N LEU A 55 -5.76 10.83 -1.63
CA LEU A 55 -6.57 9.63 -1.39
C LEU A 55 -6.53 9.22 0.09
N HIS A 56 -7.70 9.21 0.72
CA HIS A 56 -7.89 8.70 2.07
C HIS A 56 -7.63 7.18 2.16
N ILE A 57 -6.78 6.76 3.09
CA ILE A 57 -6.45 5.34 3.34
C ILE A 57 -7.11 4.86 4.62
N ALA A 58 -6.87 5.55 5.74
CA ALA A 58 -7.36 5.15 7.07
C ALA A 58 -7.43 6.34 8.03
N THR A 59 -8.21 6.23 9.11
CA THR A 59 -8.21 7.16 10.25
C THR A 59 -7.72 6.47 11.52
N LEU A 60 -6.65 7.00 12.11
CA LEU A 60 -6.09 6.56 13.38
C LEU A 60 -6.73 7.34 14.53
N GLY A 61 -7.05 6.60 15.60
CA GLY A 61 -7.42 7.20 16.88
C GLY A 61 -6.20 7.38 17.77
N LYS A 62 -6.40 7.93 18.97
CA LYS A 62 -5.35 8.13 19.97
C LYS A 62 -4.55 6.87 20.25
N ASN A 63 -3.22 7.01 20.32
CA ASN A 63 -2.25 5.95 20.59
C ASN A 63 -2.35 4.74 19.64
N ALA A 64 -2.81 4.95 18.40
CA ALA A 64 -2.77 3.93 17.36
C ALA A 64 -1.48 4.03 16.54
N SER A 65 -1.05 2.90 16.00
CA SER A 65 0.03 2.82 15.01
C SER A 65 -0.47 2.06 13.78
N PHE A 66 -0.13 2.55 12.60
CA PHE A 66 -0.50 1.95 11.32
C PHE A 66 0.75 1.68 10.51
N ARG A 67 1.09 0.40 10.37
CA ARG A 67 2.23 -0.06 9.58
C ARG A 67 1.77 -1.00 8.49
N VAL A 68 2.07 -0.66 7.24
CA VAL A 68 1.73 -1.46 6.06
C VAL A 68 2.93 -1.51 5.14
N ARG A 69 3.24 -2.71 4.63
CA ARG A 69 4.16 -2.92 3.52
C ARG A 69 3.37 -3.42 2.33
N LEU A 70 3.50 -2.74 1.20
CA LEU A 70 2.82 -3.03 -0.06
C LEU A 70 3.85 -3.42 -1.11
N THR A 71 3.52 -4.37 -1.97
CA THR A 71 4.27 -4.63 -3.20
C THR A 71 3.45 -4.21 -4.40
N ALA A 72 4.09 -3.53 -5.35
CA ALA A 72 3.48 -3.07 -6.58
C ALA A 72 4.35 -3.46 -7.78
N GLN A 73 3.72 -3.88 -8.86
CA GLN A 73 4.38 -4.23 -10.11
C GLN A 73 3.56 -3.73 -11.29
N ARG A 74 4.21 -3.48 -12.42
CA ARG A 74 3.51 -3.13 -13.66
C ARG A 74 2.79 -4.36 -14.21
N GLY A 75 1.56 -4.15 -14.64
CA GLY A 75 0.74 -5.18 -15.28
C GLY A 75 -0.15 -4.58 -16.37
N ARG A 76 -0.88 -5.44 -17.08
CA ARG A 76 -1.88 -5.03 -18.08
C ARG A 76 -3.21 -5.72 -17.76
N GLY A 77 -4.29 -4.96 -17.85
CA GLY A 77 -5.64 -5.45 -17.57
C GLY A 77 -5.87 -5.69 -16.08
N TYR A 78 -6.65 -6.72 -15.76
CA TYR A 78 -7.03 -7.09 -14.41
C TYR A 78 -6.33 -8.39 -14.00
N ASN A 79 -5.72 -8.41 -12.80
CA ASN A 79 -5.15 -9.63 -12.22
C ASN A 79 -5.88 -9.98 -10.91
N PRO A 80 -6.52 -11.17 -10.81
CA PRO A 80 -7.19 -11.58 -9.58
C PRO A 80 -6.18 -11.86 -8.46
N ALA A 81 -6.65 -11.79 -7.21
CA ALA A 81 -5.79 -11.98 -6.04
C ALA A 81 -5.10 -13.36 -5.99
N ASP A 82 -5.75 -14.42 -6.47
CA ASP A 82 -5.15 -15.76 -6.54
C ASP A 82 -3.90 -15.80 -7.43
N ALA A 83 -3.85 -14.99 -8.48
CA ALA A 83 -2.68 -14.90 -9.36
C ALA A 83 -1.54 -14.02 -8.79
N ASN A 84 -1.80 -13.26 -7.72
CA ASN A 84 -0.77 -12.50 -7.00
C ASN A 84 -0.11 -13.31 -5.86
N LYS A 85 -0.60 -14.53 -5.57
CA LYS A 85 0.01 -15.39 -4.54
C LYS A 85 1.38 -15.84 -5.01
N LYS A 86 2.43 -15.43 -4.30
CA LYS A 86 3.77 -16.00 -4.45
C LYS A 86 3.85 -17.25 -3.57
N GLU A 87 4.47 -18.33 -4.07
CA GLU A 87 4.82 -19.45 -3.19
C GLU A 87 5.75 -18.92 -2.09
N THR A 88 5.31 -19.05 -0.83
CA THR A 88 6.18 -18.77 0.31
C THR A 88 7.24 -19.86 0.35
N ILE A 89 8.39 -19.63 -0.30
CA ILE A 89 9.59 -20.39 -0.01
C ILE A 89 10.03 -19.93 1.38
N SER A 90 9.67 -20.72 2.39
CA SER A 90 10.22 -20.60 3.74
C SER A 90 11.73 -20.85 3.66
N GLN A 91 12.52 -19.81 3.43
CA GLN A 91 13.95 -19.89 3.73
C GLN A 91 14.13 -19.69 5.23
N SER A 92 14.28 -20.84 5.90
CA SER A 92 14.85 -20.97 7.22
C SER A 92 16.21 -20.27 7.25
N VAL A 93 16.37 -19.31 8.16
CA VAL A 93 17.60 -19.08 8.96
C VAL A 93 17.21 -18.44 10.28
#